data_AF-B1M9I4-F1
#
_entry.id   AF-B1M9I4-F1
#
_cell.length_a   1.000
_cell.length_b   1.000
_cell.length_c   1.000
_cell.angle_alpha   90.00
_cell.angle_beta   90.00
_cell.angle_gamma   90.00
#
_symmetry.space_group_name_H-M   'P 1'
#
loop_
_entity.id
_entity.type
_entity.pdbx_description
1 polymer ?
#
loop_
_entity_poly.entity_id
_entity_poly.type
_entity_poly.pdbx_seq_one_letter_code
_entity_poly.pdbx_strand_id
1 'polypeptide(L)' 'MTASYNEVPFVLGAAGVRSVEIIDGGDTLAVRLRSPDDSEFCVLLPIGVVGDLLFQIADVVSRSHDPRS' A
#
# COMPACT_ATOMS: atom_id res chain seq x y z
N MET A 1 18.03 9.32 17.31
CA MET A 1 17.42 8.65 16.15
C MET A 1 16.08 9.33 15.91
N THR A 2 16.11 10.41 15.13
CA THR A 2 14.95 11.23 14.81
C THR A 2 14.23 10.60 13.63
N ALA A 3 13.04 10.06 13.85
CA ALA A 3 12.16 9.62 12.78
C ALA A 3 11.87 10.83 11.89
N SER A 4 12.39 10.80 10.67
CA SER A 4 12.20 11.85 9.68
C SER A 4 10.75 11.83 9.22
N TYR A 5 10.13 13.01 9.12
CA TYR A 5 8.72 13.27 8.78
C TYR A 5 8.30 12.85 7.34
N ASN A 6 8.79 11.71 6.83
CA ASN A 6 8.56 11.24 5.45
C ASN A 6 8.12 9.77 5.36
N GLU A 7 7.77 9.14 6.48
CA GLU A 7 7.46 7.71 6.56
C GLU A 7 5.97 7.39 6.32
N VAL A 8 5.41 7.83 5.19
CA VAL A 8 4.55 6.86 4.49
C VAL A 8 5.55 5.92 3.85
N PRO A 9 5.54 4.60 4.11
CA PRO A 9 6.52 3.72 3.50
C PRO A 9 6.45 3.90 1.98
N PHE A 10 7.47 4.55 1.44
CA PHE A 10 7.63 4.91 0.01
C PHE A 10 7.44 3.68 -0.90
N VAL A 11 7.58 2.49 -0.30
CA VAL A 11 7.26 1.17 -0.82
C VAL A 11 5.90 1.09 -1.54
N LEU A 12 4.85 1.78 -1.10
CA LEU A 12 3.55 1.70 -1.79
C LEU A 12 3.32 2.80 -2.85
N GLY A 13 4.08 3.90 -2.79
CA GLY A 13 3.88 5.05 -3.69
C GLY A 13 4.58 4.92 -5.05
N ALA A 14 5.66 4.14 -5.12
CA ALA A 14 6.48 4.01 -6.33
C ALA A 14 6.33 2.64 -7.03
N ALA A 15 5.64 1.69 -6.43
CA ALA A 15 5.55 0.32 -6.94
C ALA A 15 4.23 0.05 -7.66
N GLY A 16 4.31 -0.50 -8.88
CA GLY A 16 3.15 -0.94 -9.63
C GLY A 16 2.58 -2.25 -9.07
N VAL A 17 1.26 -2.36 -8.99
CA VAL A 17 0.59 -3.62 -8.59
C VAL A 17 0.67 -4.62 -9.74
N ARG A 18 1.26 -5.79 -9.46
CA ARG A 18 1.37 -6.89 -10.43
C ARG A 18 0.24 -7.89 -10.30
N SER A 19 -0.05 -8.33 -9.07
CA SER A 19 -1.18 -9.20 -8.78
C SER A 19 -1.71 -8.98 -7.37
N VAL A 20 -2.97 -9.35 -7.17
CA VAL A 20 -3.67 -9.35 -5.89
C VAL A 20 -4.36 -10.69 -5.77
N GLU A 21 -4.04 -11.43 -4.70
CA GLU A 21 -4.50 -12.80 -4.49
C GLU A 21 -4.98 -12.98 -3.05
N ILE A 22 -6.03 -13.78 -2.86
CA ILE A 22 -6.48 -14.20 -1.52
C ILE A 22 -5.86 -15.57 -1.25
N ILE A 23 -5.13 -15.68 -0.14
CA ILE A 23 -4.42 -16.89 0.27
C ILE A 23 -4.84 -17.31 1.69
N ASP A 24 -4.17 -18.30 2.25
CA ASP A 24 -4.37 -18.77 3.63
C ASP A 24 -5.84 -19.09 3.96
N GLY A 25 -6.54 -19.72 3.02
CA GLY A 25 -7.95 -20.12 3.22
C GLY A 25 -8.96 -18.98 3.20
N GLY A 26 -8.55 -17.76 2.86
CA GLY A 26 -9.46 -16.61 2.80
C GLY A 26 -9.13 -15.47 3.76
N ASP A 27 -8.07 -15.59 4.56
CA ASP A 27 -7.79 -14.64 5.65
C ASP A 27 -6.70 -13.62 5.32
N THR A 28 -5.90 -13.85 4.28
CA THR A 28 -4.77 -12.99 3.90
C THR A 28 -4.89 -12.54 2.45
N LEU A 29 -4.72 -11.23 2.24
CA LEU A 29 -4.54 -10.61 0.93
C LEU A 29 -3.04 -10.48 0.64
N ALA A 30 -2.57 -11.14 -0.41
CA ALA A 30 -1.22 -11.01 -0.93
C ALA A 30 -1.20 -10.02 -2.10
N VAL A 31 -0.44 -8.94 -1.95
CA VAL A 31 -0.27 -7.92 -2.99
C VAL A 31 1.16 -7.99 -3.51
N ARG A 32 1.33 -8.43 -4.75
CA ARG A 32 2.63 -8.43 -5.42
C ARG A 32 2.87 -7.07 -6.05
N LEU A 33 3.96 -6.43 -5.65
CA LEU A 33 4.36 -5.10 -6.06
C LEU A 33 5.68 -5.18 -6.82
N ARG A 34 5.82 -4.31 -7.81
CA ARG A 34 7.02 -4.16 -8.61
C ARG A 34 7.54 -2.73 -8.48
N SER A 35 8.75 -2.57 -7.96
CA SER A 35 9.39 -1.26 -7.84
C SER A 35 9.92 -0.75 -9.20
N PRO A 36 10.31 0.53 -9.29
CA PRO A 36 10.83 1.11 -10.53
C PRO A 36 12.12 0.48 -11.06
N ASP A 37 12.92 -0.14 -10.19
CA ASP A 37 14.13 -0.89 -10.52
C ASP A 37 13.84 -2.37 -10.88
N ASP A 38 12.57 -2.69 -11.16
CA ASP A 38 12.07 -4.02 -11.55
C ASP A 38 12.19 -5.10 -10.46
N SER A 39 12.52 -4.71 -9.22
CA SER A 39 12.49 -5.64 -8.08
C SER A 39 11.05 -5.98 -7.68
N GLU A 40 10.83 -7.23 -7.27
CA GLU A 40 9.51 -7.70 -6.82
C GLU A 40 9.50 -7.95 -5.32
N PHE A 41 8.42 -7.49 -4.67
CA PHE A 41 8.15 -7.80 -3.27
C PHE A 41 6.66 -8.04 -3.05
N CYS A 42 6.33 -8.80 -2.01
CA CYS A 42 4.95 -9.17 -1.68
C CYS A 42 4.59 -8.61 -0.32
N VAL A 43 3.46 -7.90 -0.25
CA VAL A 43 2.89 -7.39 0.99
C VAL A 43 1.74 -8.30 1.38
N LEU A 44 1.79 -8.82 2.60
CA LEU A 44 0.74 -9.67 3.16
C LEU A 44 -0.10 -8.84 4.14
N LEU A 45 -1.41 -8.81 3.89
CA LEU A 45 -2.37 -8.01 4.66
C LEU A 45 -3.47 -8.93 5.17
N PRO A 46 -3.74 -8.99 6.49
CA PRO A 46 -4.93 -9.67 6.98
C PRO A 46 -6.19 -9.02 6.38
N ILE A 47 -7.11 -9.82 5.84
CA ILE A 47 -8.32 -9.32 5.17
C ILE A 47 -9.18 -8.47 6.11
N GLY A 48 -9.19 -8.79 7.40
CA GLY A 48 -9.89 -8.01 8.42
C GLY A 48 -9.43 -6.54 8.52
N VAL A 49 -8.22 -6.21 8.08
CA VAL A 49 -7.68 -4.83 8.10
C VAL A 49 -7.60 -4.18 6.72
N VAL A 50 -7.93 -4.90 5.64
CA VAL A 50 -7.87 -4.37 4.26
C VAL A 50 -8.84 -3.21 4.06
N GLY A 51 -10.03 -3.28 4.67
CA GLY A 51 -11.00 -2.18 4.63
C GLY A 51 -10.42 -0.89 5.18
N ASP A 52 -9.83 -0.94 6.38
CA ASP A 52 -9.21 0.21 7.02
C ASP A 52 -8.05 0.78 6.20
N LEU A 53 -7.23 -0.10 5.60
CA LEU A 53 -6.14 0.31 4.72
C LEU A 53 -6.66 1.04 3.47
N LEU A 54 -7.71 0.52 2.82
CA LEU A 54 -8.33 1.16 1.66
C LEU A 54 -8.86 2.55 2.02
N PHE A 55 -9.51 2.70 3.18
CA PHE A 55 -9.97 4.00 3.67
C PHE A 55 -8.83 4.97 3.90
N GLN A 56 -7.73 4.53 4.53
CA GLN A 56 -6.56 5.38 4.77
C GLN A 56 -5.89 5.83 3.46
N ILE A 57 -5.76 4.93 2.48
CA ILE A 57 -5.22 5.27 1.15
C ILE A 57 -6.13 6.29 0.45
N ALA A 58 -7.45 6.06 0.47
CA ALA A 58 -8.41 6.96 -0.15
C ALA A 58 -8.38 8.36 0.49
N ASP A 59 -8.24 8.46 1.81
CA ASP A 59 -8.11 9.74 2.52
C ASP A 59 -6.83 10.49 2.09
N VAL A 60 -5.69 9.80 2.04
CA VAL A 60 -4.41 10.39 1.59
C VAL A 60 -4.50 10.87 0.13
N VAL A 61 -5.05 10.05 -0.77
CA VAL A 61 -5.23 10.43 -2.18
C VAL A 61 -6.17 11.62 -2.31
N SER A 62 -7.27 11.65 -1.55
CA SER A 62 -8.25 12.75 -1.60
C SER A 62 -7.65 14.07 -1.13
N ARG A 63 -6.82 14.04 -0.07
CA ARG A 63 -6.09 15.23 0.41
C ARG A 63 -5.03 15.71 -0.56
N SER A 64 -4.38 14.79 -1.28
CA SER A 64 -3.37 15.10 -2.30
C SER A 64 -3.97 15.71 -3.57
N HIS A 65 -5.29 15.56 -3.76
CA HIS A 65 -6.03 16.05 -4.92
C HIS A 65 -6.87 17.29 -4.61
N ASP A 66 -6.71 17.92 -3.44
CA ASP A 66 -7.33 19.21 -3.13
C ASP A 66 -6.56 20.32 -3.88
N PRO A 67 -7.15 21.00 -4.87
CA PRO A 67 -6.47 22.04 -5.67
C PRO A 67 -6.19 23.33 -4.87
N ARG A 68 -6.38 23.34 -3.55
CA ARG A 68 -6.19 24.49 -2.65
C ARG A 68 -5.06 24.34 -1.62
N SER A 69 -4.32 23.23 -1.58
CA SER A 69 -3.16 23.05 -0.69
C SER A 69 -1.85 23.54 -1.31
#